data_AF-A0A1V6K265-F1
#
_entry.id   AF-A0A1V6K265-F1
#
_cell.length_a   1.000
_cell.length_b   1.000
_cell.length_c   1.000
_cell.angle_alpha   90.00
_cell.angle_beta   90.00
_cell.angle_gamma   90.00
#
_symmetry.space_group_name_H-M   'P 1'
#
loop_
_entity.id
_entity.type
_entity.pdbx_description
1 polymer ?
#
loop_
_entity_poly.entity_id
_entity_poly.type
_entity_poly.pdbx_seq_one_letter_code
_entity_poly.pdbx_strand_id
1 'polypeptide(L)'
;MKRLLASAAALMLIASCGVKKDASPLEVFPESALVMCAMSDPAAVAATIDGYIEQGVPIAGPGLLSKQICEGTGVTSLDSITAMTGIDVHGTVVFYVCGLNPQTIGGAVSVPDARKFWAKTAEWGADWTDVEAIGRTPVRTFTSGDMTVFVSTYRGLALFAGSRDEISSMIDRIEGRVPRGEVTIDPSSAWTRIDISMIGPMASGQLNMYRPQILSGMQSGMTGNPMEATMQRMAGLYLDAASLFLLEARDLEHTVTFGPENMEVHSRLTFNPGSSLEGLLQPVEAFDHLSSLPAGGVMAGRFSMPPAAVRAAMNAVMSALGIEADQEYLDFSAEMAENAAFVMYGDHPMHFMCIYDLPDGSDLEDAADWVQYSLDFSRGIMQGMEGITFSAPRDTVMDGATLLTYGMVMDQAAMMRSIADSSLSSPSPIGLQAWLAISGDMLLLEVAPEPDLIMQIAGGGFSGETMAGNACFAAAGTDKEMVFGVDLPAYMAMVGGMMGEGMGFDAGALSAASAWMYNTIDLTDRGVVCVSTVDGGDLAKMIAILATSSGPGAFTTTQ
;
A
#
# COMPACT_ATOMS: atom_id res chain seq x y z
N MET A 1 28.28 -9.14 62.98
CA MET A 1 26.92 -8.61 62.74
C MET A 1 26.90 -7.12 62.39
N LYS A 2 27.43 -6.19 63.19
CA LYS A 2 27.44 -4.75 62.84
C LYS A 2 28.26 -4.38 61.58
N ARG A 3 29.27 -5.17 61.19
CA ARG A 3 30.00 -4.99 59.92
C ARG A 3 29.31 -5.62 58.69
N LEU A 4 28.41 -6.59 58.88
CA LEU A 4 27.66 -7.21 57.77
C LEU A 4 26.44 -6.37 57.37
N LEU A 5 25.83 -5.68 58.33
CA LEU A 5 24.75 -4.71 58.09
C LEU A 5 25.25 -3.39 57.46
N ALA A 6 26.50 -2.98 57.74
CA ALA A 6 27.11 -1.83 57.09
C ALA A 6 27.49 -2.10 55.62
N SER A 7 27.93 -3.32 55.30
CA SER A 7 28.20 -3.75 53.92
C SER A 7 26.91 -3.98 53.11
N ALA A 8 25.85 -4.49 53.74
CA ALA A 8 24.54 -4.62 53.11
C ALA A 8 23.85 -3.26 52.87
N ALA A 9 24.05 -2.28 53.76
CA ALA A 9 23.58 -0.91 53.56
C ALA A 9 24.37 -0.16 52.48
N ALA A 10 25.69 -0.40 52.35
CA ALA A 10 26.50 0.17 51.27
C ALA A 10 26.19 -0.47 49.90
N LEU A 11 25.90 -1.77 49.85
CA LEU A 11 25.41 -2.44 48.63
C LEU A 11 23.97 -2.05 48.28
N MET A 12 23.10 -1.78 49.26
CA MET A 12 21.77 -1.22 49.01
C MET A 12 21.80 0.28 48.66
N LEU A 13 22.80 1.05 49.12
CA LEU A 13 23.04 2.43 48.70
C LEU A 13 23.70 2.54 47.31
N ILE A 14 24.46 1.53 46.89
CA ILE A 14 24.98 1.42 45.53
C ILE A 14 23.92 0.83 44.58
N ALA A 15 23.02 -0.05 45.08
CA ALA A 15 21.83 -0.47 44.34
C ALA A 15 20.74 0.62 44.26
N SER A 16 20.75 1.62 45.16
CA SER A 16 19.89 2.82 45.07
C SER A 16 20.54 4.00 44.33
N CYS A 17 21.79 3.88 43.88
CA CYS A 17 22.38 4.80 42.90
C CYS A 17 22.17 4.22 41.50
N GLY A 18 20.89 4.21 41.12
CA GLY A 18 20.31 3.83 39.84
C GLY A 18 21.23 3.06 38.89
N VAL A 19 21.02 1.75 38.81
CA VAL A 19 21.10 1.09 37.50
C VAL A 19 20.12 1.87 36.62
N LYS A 20 20.63 2.87 35.91
CA LYS A 20 19.85 3.59 34.92
C LYS A 20 19.41 2.50 33.96
N LYS A 21 18.10 2.19 33.96
CA LYS A 21 17.47 1.30 32.98
C LYS A 21 18.07 1.65 31.62
N ASP A 22 18.52 0.64 30.88
CA ASP A 22 18.99 0.86 29.52
C ASP A 22 17.91 1.64 28.77
N ALA A 23 18.33 2.71 28.11
CA ALA A 23 17.41 3.54 27.37
C ALA A 23 16.92 2.76 26.15
N SER A 24 15.68 2.99 25.73
CA SER A 24 15.20 2.43 24.46
C SER A 24 15.60 3.36 23.31
N PRO A 25 16.01 2.85 22.15
CA PRO A 25 16.19 3.65 20.95
C PRO A 25 14.96 4.51 20.61
N LEU A 26 13.75 4.02 20.88
CA LEU A 26 12.50 4.79 20.64
C LEU A 26 12.43 6.10 21.43
N GLU A 27 13.17 6.22 22.54
CA GLU A 27 13.17 7.42 23.38
C GLU A 27 13.87 8.61 22.72
N VAL A 28 14.61 8.41 21.62
CA VAL A 28 15.30 9.50 20.94
C VAL A 28 14.43 10.25 19.93
N PHE A 29 13.23 9.74 19.62
CA PHE A 29 12.37 10.36 18.62
C PHE A 29 11.95 11.77 19.04
N PRO A 30 12.20 12.79 18.20
CA PRO A 30 11.62 14.11 18.38
C PRO A 30 10.12 14.07 18.09
N GLU A 31 9.34 14.85 18.83
CA GLU A 31 7.92 15.09 18.51
C GLU A 31 7.74 15.79 17.15
N SER A 32 8.71 16.63 16.76
CA SER A 32 8.70 17.46 15.55
C SER A 32 9.44 16.81 14.36
N ALA A 33 9.55 15.49 14.32
CA ALA A 33 10.22 14.80 13.23
C ALA A 33 9.33 14.74 11.99
N LEU A 34 9.88 15.08 10.81
CA LEU A 34 9.21 14.96 9.53
C LEU A 34 9.02 13.50 9.14
N VAL A 35 10.07 12.70 9.34
CA VAL A 35 10.08 11.27 9.07
C VAL A 35 10.68 10.55 10.25
N MET A 36 10.04 9.48 10.68
CA MET A 36 10.53 8.58 11.71
C MET A 36 10.44 7.16 11.18
N CYS A 37 11.51 6.40 11.33
CA CYS A 37 11.58 4.99 10.97
C CYS A 37 12.15 4.20 12.14
N ALA A 38 11.61 3.02 12.38
CA ALA A 38 12.13 2.12 13.38
C ALA A 38 11.95 0.66 12.96
N MET A 39 12.86 -0.19 13.41
CA MET A 39 12.77 -1.64 13.25
C MET A 39 13.02 -2.28 14.61
N SER A 40 12.07 -3.09 15.06
CA SER A 40 12.19 -3.91 16.27
C SER A 40 12.64 -5.31 15.91
N ASP A 41 13.59 -5.86 16.68
CA ASP A 41 14.11 -7.22 16.51
C ASP A 41 14.47 -7.57 15.06
N PRO A 42 15.47 -6.89 14.45
CA PRO A 42 15.95 -7.20 13.10
C PRO A 42 16.28 -8.68 12.86
N ALA A 43 16.77 -9.39 13.90
CA ALA A 43 17.07 -10.82 13.79
C ALA A 43 15.81 -11.67 13.66
N ALA A 44 14.74 -11.36 14.41
CA ALA A 44 13.46 -12.05 14.26
C ALA A 44 12.79 -11.75 12.90
N VAL A 45 12.92 -10.52 12.37
CA VAL A 45 12.48 -10.19 11.01
C VAL A 45 13.20 -11.07 9.98
N ALA A 46 14.53 -11.16 10.05
CA ALA A 46 15.32 -11.99 9.14
C ALA A 46 14.95 -13.48 9.24
N ALA A 47 14.78 -13.99 10.46
CA ALA A 47 14.38 -15.38 10.70
C ALA A 47 12.98 -15.69 10.15
N THR A 48 12.05 -14.74 10.24
CA THR A 48 10.69 -14.89 9.72
C THR A 48 10.67 -14.92 8.20
N ILE A 49 11.41 -14.02 7.55
CA ILE A 49 11.59 -14.03 6.09
C ILE A 49 12.23 -15.35 5.63
N ASP A 50 13.21 -15.86 6.37
CA ASP A 50 13.78 -17.18 6.08
C ASP A 50 12.74 -18.31 6.21
N GLY A 51 11.83 -18.22 7.18
CA GLY A 51 10.69 -19.13 7.31
C GLY A 51 9.77 -19.10 6.10
N TYR A 52 9.43 -17.91 5.61
CA TYR A 52 8.64 -17.73 4.39
C TYR A 52 9.34 -18.34 3.16
N ILE A 53 10.64 -18.10 3.01
CA ILE A 53 11.43 -18.66 1.91
C ILE A 53 11.50 -20.19 2.00
N GLU A 54 11.66 -20.76 3.20
CA GLU A 54 11.70 -22.21 3.38
C GLU A 54 10.36 -22.87 3.05
N GLN A 55 9.24 -22.22 3.38
CA GLN A 55 7.90 -22.69 3.04
C GLN A 55 7.60 -22.57 1.54
N GLY A 56 7.84 -21.40 0.95
CA GLY A 56 7.48 -21.09 -0.43
C GLY A 56 8.49 -21.57 -1.48
N VAL A 57 9.78 -21.61 -1.13
CA VAL A 57 10.90 -21.92 -2.02
C VAL A 57 11.90 -22.88 -1.35
N PRO A 58 11.50 -24.13 -1.03
CA PRO A 58 12.35 -25.05 -0.25
C PRO A 58 13.73 -25.32 -0.87
N ILE A 59 13.83 -25.21 -2.21
CA ILE A 59 15.09 -25.42 -2.94
C ILE A 59 16.16 -24.36 -2.66
N ALA A 60 15.78 -23.17 -2.18
CA ALA A 60 16.72 -22.13 -1.76
C ALA A 60 17.53 -22.54 -0.52
N GLY A 61 17.02 -23.54 0.23
CA GLY A 61 17.63 -24.05 1.44
C GLY A 61 17.34 -23.16 2.66
N PRO A 62 17.51 -23.71 3.87
CA PRO A 62 17.14 -23.02 5.10
C PRO A 62 18.06 -21.84 5.39
N GLY A 63 17.49 -20.75 5.91
CA GLY A 63 18.25 -19.61 6.43
C GLY A 63 18.99 -18.82 5.35
N LEU A 64 18.44 -18.66 4.14
CA LEU A 64 19.10 -17.99 3.03
C LEU A 64 19.53 -16.55 3.38
N LEU A 65 18.60 -15.73 3.87
CA LEU A 65 18.85 -14.34 4.24
C LEU A 65 19.80 -14.27 5.44
N SER A 66 19.54 -15.05 6.48
CA SER A 66 20.42 -15.09 7.66
C SER A 66 21.85 -15.48 7.29
N LYS A 67 22.03 -16.46 6.39
CA LYS A 67 23.36 -16.86 5.89
C LYS A 67 24.04 -15.73 5.13
N GLN A 68 23.35 -15.04 4.23
CA GLN A 68 23.91 -13.91 3.49
C GLN A 68 24.35 -12.77 4.42
N ILE A 69 23.54 -12.45 5.43
CA ILE A 69 23.90 -11.46 6.46
C ILE A 69 25.13 -11.93 7.24
N CYS A 70 25.16 -13.20 7.64
CA CYS A 70 26.28 -13.78 8.38
C CYS A 70 27.58 -13.81 7.56
N GLU A 71 27.51 -14.15 6.28
CA GLU A 71 28.64 -14.13 5.36
C GLU A 71 29.18 -12.70 5.15
N GLY A 72 28.29 -11.74 4.92
CA GLY A 72 28.66 -10.33 4.75
C GLY A 72 29.28 -9.70 6.02
N THR A 73 28.92 -10.20 7.20
CA THR A 73 29.46 -9.74 8.48
C THR A 73 30.60 -10.60 9.03
N GLY A 74 30.92 -11.72 8.37
CA GLY A 74 31.98 -12.65 8.76
C GLY A 74 31.69 -13.43 10.04
N VAL A 75 30.43 -13.76 10.32
CA VAL A 75 29.98 -14.54 11.49
C VAL A 75 29.32 -15.86 11.12
N THR A 76 29.09 -16.70 12.12
CA THR A 76 28.40 -18.00 11.96
C THR A 76 26.90 -17.95 12.27
N SER A 77 26.42 -16.92 12.97
CA SER A 77 25.01 -16.73 13.31
C SER A 77 24.69 -15.25 13.58
N LEU A 78 23.40 -14.87 13.48
CA LEU A 78 22.95 -13.51 13.80
C LEU A 78 23.28 -13.12 15.24
N ASP A 79 23.08 -14.00 16.22
CA ASP A 79 23.43 -13.75 17.63
C ASP A 79 24.94 -13.49 17.84
N SER A 80 25.78 -14.09 16.99
CA SER A 80 27.22 -13.87 17.03
C SER A 80 27.59 -12.43 16.64
N ILE A 81 26.73 -11.74 15.87
CA ILE A 81 26.91 -10.32 15.54
C ILE A 81 26.92 -9.50 16.84
N THR A 82 25.99 -9.73 17.77
CA THR A 82 25.98 -9.03 19.05
C THR A 82 27.21 -9.33 19.89
N ALA A 83 27.62 -10.60 19.94
CA ALA A 83 28.81 -10.98 20.69
C ALA A 83 30.11 -10.35 20.15
N MET A 84 30.22 -10.18 18.82
CA MET A 84 31.41 -9.61 18.17
C MET A 84 31.40 -8.08 18.08
N THR A 85 30.25 -7.50 17.75
CA THR A 85 30.12 -6.07 17.43
C THR A 85 29.66 -5.26 18.63
N GLY A 86 29.02 -5.87 19.62
CA GLY A 86 28.36 -5.17 20.72
C GLY A 86 27.02 -4.52 20.34
N ILE A 87 26.57 -4.64 19.08
CA ILE A 87 25.26 -4.18 18.59
C ILE A 87 24.21 -5.27 18.86
N ASP A 88 23.13 -4.95 19.53
CA ASP A 88 22.06 -5.89 19.84
C ASP A 88 21.12 -6.09 18.64
N VAL A 89 21.16 -7.27 18.03
CA VAL A 89 20.34 -7.62 16.86
C VAL A 89 18.89 -7.97 17.21
N HIS A 90 18.60 -8.17 18.50
CA HIS A 90 17.23 -8.31 19.04
C HIS A 90 16.71 -7.00 19.65
N GLY A 91 17.49 -5.93 19.54
CA GLY A 91 17.14 -4.60 20.04
C GLY A 91 16.24 -3.83 19.08
N THR A 92 16.37 -2.50 19.12
CA THR A 92 15.65 -1.61 18.19
C THR A 92 16.66 -0.76 17.44
N VAL A 93 16.35 -0.49 16.17
CA VAL A 93 17.07 0.48 15.35
C VAL A 93 16.09 1.59 15.02
N VAL A 94 16.49 2.84 15.21
CA VAL A 94 15.66 4.01 14.87
C VAL A 94 16.44 5.02 14.04
N PHE A 95 15.70 5.71 13.19
CA PHE A 95 16.18 6.79 12.34
C PHE A 95 15.10 7.86 12.22
N TYR A 96 15.48 9.13 12.21
CA TYR A 96 14.55 10.22 11.99
C TYR A 96 15.18 11.41 11.29
N VAL A 97 14.32 12.25 10.73
CA VAL A 97 14.68 13.49 10.03
C VAL A 97 13.78 14.61 10.52
N CYS A 98 14.35 15.67 11.09
CA CYS A 98 13.58 16.85 11.52
C CYS A 98 13.48 17.95 10.45
N GLY A 99 14.31 17.89 9.41
CA GLY A 99 14.42 18.92 8.38
C GLY A 99 15.12 18.41 7.13
N LEU A 100 15.11 19.19 6.06
CA LEU A 100 15.79 18.81 4.80
C LEU A 100 17.32 19.01 4.84
N ASN A 101 17.86 19.55 5.93
CA ASN A 101 19.30 19.72 6.10
C ASN A 101 19.91 18.45 6.73
N PRO A 102 21.01 17.90 6.20
CA PRO A 102 21.73 16.76 6.80
C PRO A 102 22.01 16.88 8.30
N GLN A 103 22.17 18.09 8.83
CA GLN A 103 22.40 18.34 10.26
C GLN A 103 21.23 17.96 11.19
N THR A 104 20.04 17.74 10.62
CA THR A 104 18.78 17.45 11.32
C THR A 104 18.40 15.98 11.29
N ILE A 105 19.32 15.13 10.84
CA ILE A 105 19.18 13.68 10.81
C ILE A 105 19.70 13.09 12.12
N GLY A 106 18.98 12.12 12.66
CA GLY A 106 19.34 11.41 13.88
C GLY A 106 18.94 9.95 13.86
N GLY A 107 19.55 9.15 14.73
CA GLY A 107 19.21 7.75 14.91
C GLY A 107 19.85 7.17 16.16
N ALA A 108 19.37 5.99 16.56
CA ALA A 108 19.93 5.25 17.67
C ALA A 108 19.79 3.74 17.44
N VAL A 109 20.75 2.98 17.98
CA VAL A 109 20.71 1.51 18.00
C VAL A 109 21.07 1.01 19.40
N SER A 110 20.52 -0.14 19.78
CA SER A 110 20.87 -0.83 21.02
C SER A 110 22.32 -1.34 20.97
N VAL A 111 23.15 -0.91 21.92
CA VAL A 111 24.58 -1.27 22.05
C VAL A 111 24.91 -1.57 23.52
N PRO A 112 24.65 -2.80 24.01
CA PRO A 112 24.95 -3.20 25.39
C PRO A 112 26.47 -3.21 25.69
N ASP A 113 27.33 -3.38 24.69
CA ASP A 113 28.79 -3.34 24.85
C ASP A 113 29.43 -2.26 23.95
N ALA A 114 29.45 -1.04 24.48
CA ALA A 114 30.05 0.11 23.80
C ALA A 114 31.55 -0.09 23.46
N ARG A 115 32.30 -0.87 24.25
CA ARG A 115 33.74 -1.07 23.99
C ARG A 115 33.94 -1.90 22.74
N LYS A 116 33.16 -2.98 22.60
CA LYS A 116 33.17 -3.81 21.39
C LYS A 116 32.70 -3.04 20.17
N PHE A 117 31.66 -2.23 20.33
CA PHE A 117 31.17 -1.36 19.25
C PHE A 117 32.24 -0.44 18.70
N TRP A 118 32.94 0.30 19.57
CA TRP A 118 34.02 1.19 19.14
C TRP A 118 35.20 0.44 18.52
N ALA A 119 35.59 -0.70 19.09
CA ALA A 119 36.67 -1.51 18.53
C ALA A 119 36.30 -2.05 17.14
N LYS A 120 35.08 -2.58 16.99
CA LYS A 120 34.66 -3.23 15.76
C LYS A 120 34.42 -2.26 14.62
N THR A 121 33.82 -1.11 14.90
CA THR A 121 33.64 -0.06 13.89
C THR A 121 34.97 0.51 13.41
N ALA A 122 35.98 0.61 14.28
CA ALA A 122 37.34 0.98 13.87
C ALA A 122 37.98 -0.10 12.98
N GLU A 123 37.79 -1.39 13.27
CA GLU A 123 38.22 -2.49 12.39
C GLU A 123 37.54 -2.43 11.01
N TRP A 124 36.27 -1.99 10.96
CA TRP A 124 35.54 -1.76 9.72
C TRP A 124 35.95 -0.48 8.98
N GLY A 125 36.96 0.24 9.47
CA GLY A 125 37.55 1.38 8.77
C GLY A 125 36.97 2.74 9.15
N ALA A 126 36.18 2.84 10.23
CA ALA A 126 35.76 4.14 10.74
C ALA A 126 36.94 4.90 11.36
N ASP A 127 37.33 6.01 10.75
CA ASP A 127 38.37 6.90 11.27
C ASP A 127 37.77 7.88 12.28
N TRP A 128 37.79 7.46 13.55
CA TRP A 128 37.17 8.19 14.65
C TRP A 128 38.02 9.38 15.10
N THR A 129 37.45 10.58 15.02
CA THR A 129 38.02 11.79 15.62
C THR A 129 37.25 12.15 16.89
N ASP A 130 37.92 12.26 18.02
CA ASP A 130 37.30 12.76 19.26
C ASP A 130 37.00 14.26 19.12
N VAL A 131 35.80 14.69 19.53
CA VAL A 131 35.39 16.10 19.57
C VAL A 131 34.98 16.51 20.99
N GLU A 132 34.54 17.76 21.17
CA GLU A 132 34.12 18.25 22.49
C GLU A 132 33.00 17.37 23.08
N ALA A 133 33.24 16.83 24.28
CA ALA A 133 32.25 16.02 24.99
C ALA A 133 30.99 16.82 25.37
N ILE A 134 29.85 16.15 25.46
CA ILE A 134 28.61 16.74 25.98
C ILE A 134 28.53 16.40 27.47
N GLY A 135 28.91 17.35 28.33
CA GLY A 135 29.05 17.10 29.77
C GLY A 135 30.11 16.03 30.06
N ARG A 136 29.69 14.82 30.45
CA ARG A 136 30.57 13.66 30.67
C ARG A 136 30.50 12.62 29.56
N THR A 137 29.69 12.87 28.54
CA THR A 137 29.43 11.93 27.45
C THR A 137 30.40 12.20 26.30
N PRO A 138 31.33 11.28 25.98
CA PRO A 138 32.24 11.44 24.85
C PRO A 138 31.48 11.49 23.52
N VAL A 139 31.95 12.31 22.60
CA VAL A 139 31.41 12.39 21.23
C VAL A 139 32.57 12.23 20.26
N ARG A 140 32.34 11.41 19.24
CA ARG A 140 33.29 11.15 18.14
C ARG A 140 32.65 11.50 16.82
N THR A 141 33.47 11.76 15.83
CA THR A 141 33.01 11.97 14.46
C THR A 141 33.74 11.05 13.51
N PHE A 142 33.07 10.67 12.43
CA PHE A 142 33.70 10.13 11.24
C PHE A 142 33.10 10.80 10.01
N THR A 143 33.87 10.86 8.94
CA THR A 143 33.43 11.44 7.67
C THR A 143 33.14 10.32 6.69
N SER A 144 31.97 10.33 6.08
CA SER A 144 31.58 9.43 4.99
C SER A 144 31.08 10.25 3.82
N GLY A 145 31.83 10.27 2.72
CA GLY A 145 31.59 11.19 1.60
C GLY A 145 31.60 12.65 2.05
N ASP A 146 30.53 13.38 1.74
CA ASP A 146 30.35 14.80 2.07
C ASP A 146 29.71 15.04 3.46
N MET A 147 29.43 13.97 4.22
CA MET A 147 28.73 14.05 5.51
C MET A 147 29.64 13.72 6.68
N THR A 148 29.66 14.59 7.68
CA THR A 148 30.24 14.31 8.99
C THR A 148 29.14 13.81 9.92
N VAL A 149 29.32 12.61 10.46
CA VAL A 149 28.38 12.00 11.41
C VAL A 149 28.99 12.08 12.81
N PHE A 150 28.20 12.58 13.76
CA PHE A 150 28.51 12.62 15.18
C PHE A 150 27.96 11.36 15.84
N VAL A 151 28.78 10.70 16.66
CA VAL A 151 28.43 9.44 17.31
C VAL A 151 28.80 9.50 18.78
N SER A 152 27.90 8.99 19.61
CA SER A 152 28.11 8.88 21.05
C SER A 152 27.48 7.61 21.61
N THR A 153 28.06 7.05 22.67
CA THR A 153 27.42 5.94 23.39
C THR A 153 26.86 6.43 24.72
N TYR A 154 25.57 6.22 24.97
CA TYR A 154 24.87 6.71 26.16
C TYR A 154 23.81 5.71 26.64
N ARG A 155 23.89 5.25 27.90
CA ARG A 155 22.95 4.30 28.55
C ARG A 155 22.56 3.08 27.70
N GLY A 156 23.55 2.37 27.17
CA GLY A 156 23.32 1.16 26.37
C GLY A 156 22.89 1.43 24.93
N LEU A 157 22.95 2.68 24.46
CA LEU A 157 22.68 3.07 23.08
C LEU A 157 23.93 3.60 22.39
N ALA A 158 24.03 3.39 21.08
CA ALA A 158 24.82 4.26 20.21
C ALA A 158 23.87 5.26 19.51
N LEU A 159 24.17 6.55 19.66
CA LEU A 159 23.46 7.69 19.11
C LEU A 159 24.24 8.21 17.91
N PHE A 160 23.56 8.48 16.80
CA PHE A 160 24.14 8.95 15.54
C PHE A 160 23.40 10.20 15.08
N ALA A 161 24.08 11.29 14.76
CA ALA A 161 23.40 12.48 14.26
C ALA A 161 24.27 13.30 13.31
N GLY A 162 23.64 14.15 12.50
CA GLY A 162 24.33 15.09 11.61
C GLY A 162 24.98 16.28 12.32
N SER A 163 24.74 16.45 13.63
CA SER A 163 25.35 17.52 14.42
C SER A 163 25.56 17.11 15.88
N ARG A 164 26.52 17.76 16.56
CA ARG A 164 26.73 17.60 18.01
C ARG A 164 25.52 18.07 18.83
N ASP A 165 24.86 19.14 18.39
CA ASP A 165 23.69 19.69 19.08
C ASP A 165 22.52 18.68 19.06
N GLU A 166 22.35 17.96 17.96
CA GLU A 166 21.34 16.90 17.89
C GLU A 166 21.67 15.71 18.82
N ILE A 167 22.95 15.32 18.97
CA ILE A 167 23.34 14.34 20.00
C ILE A 167 22.97 14.83 21.40
N SER A 168 23.18 16.13 21.69
CA SER A 168 22.78 16.71 22.98
C SER A 168 21.26 16.62 23.18
N SER A 169 20.50 16.95 22.14
CA SER A 169 19.04 16.86 22.12
C SER A 169 18.53 15.44 22.39
N MET A 170 19.14 14.43 21.76
CA MET A 170 18.83 13.02 22.02
C MET A 170 19.08 12.62 23.48
N ILE A 171 20.21 13.04 24.05
CA ILE A 171 20.53 12.79 25.47
C ILE A 171 19.47 13.45 26.35
N ASP A 172 19.09 14.69 26.06
CA ASP A 172 18.07 15.41 26.82
C ASP A 172 16.69 14.73 26.71
N ARG A 173 16.33 14.14 25.55
CA ARG A 173 15.10 13.32 25.39
C ARG A 173 15.14 12.05 26.25
N ILE A 174 16.24 11.30 26.22
CA ILE A 174 16.44 10.11 27.07
C ILE A 174 16.37 10.48 28.56
N GLU A 175 16.83 11.68 28.92
CA GLU A 175 16.77 12.19 30.29
C GLU A 175 15.42 12.82 30.68
N GLY A 176 14.45 12.88 29.75
CA GLY A 176 13.13 13.46 29.97
C GLY A 176 13.13 14.97 30.16
N ARG A 177 14.17 15.66 29.66
CA ARG A 177 14.31 17.13 29.77
C ARG A 177 13.62 17.88 28.65
N VAL A 178 13.37 17.22 27.53
CA VAL A 178 12.61 17.76 26.38
C VAL A 178 11.56 16.73 25.92
N PRO A 179 10.48 17.16 25.26
CA PRO A 179 9.45 16.26 24.74
C PRO A 179 10.03 15.22 23.77
N ARG A 180 9.42 14.02 23.77
CA ARG A 180 9.74 12.92 22.88
C ARG A 180 8.48 12.41 22.20
N GLY A 181 8.62 11.84 21.01
CA GLY A 181 7.52 11.09 20.39
C GLY A 181 7.18 9.84 21.19
N GLU A 182 5.89 9.62 21.45
CA GLU A 182 5.42 8.35 22.02
C GLU A 182 5.16 7.36 20.89
N VAL A 183 6.04 6.37 20.76
CA VAL A 183 5.97 5.34 19.73
C VAL A 183 6.03 3.98 20.39
N THR A 184 5.09 3.11 20.03
CA THR A 184 5.11 1.69 20.37
C THR A 184 5.09 0.90 19.07
N ILE A 185 5.93 -0.12 18.97
CA ILE A 185 6.08 -0.94 17.78
C ILE A 185 5.96 -2.39 18.24
N ASP A 186 5.17 -3.16 17.50
CA ASP A 186 5.05 -4.59 17.74
C ASP A 186 6.38 -5.29 17.45
N PRO A 187 6.72 -6.38 18.16
CA PRO A 187 7.93 -7.16 17.86
C PRO A 187 7.99 -7.58 16.39
N SER A 188 9.20 -7.79 15.88
CA SER A 188 9.42 -8.21 14.48
C SER A 188 8.76 -7.30 13.44
N SER A 189 8.72 -5.99 13.70
CA SER A 189 8.07 -5.03 12.81
C SER A 189 9.01 -3.90 12.36
N ALA A 190 8.75 -3.41 11.15
CA ALA A 190 9.29 -2.17 10.63
C ALA A 190 8.19 -1.10 10.63
N TRP A 191 8.43 0.02 11.30
CA TRP A 191 7.49 1.12 11.43
C TRP A 191 8.04 2.38 10.78
N THR A 192 7.18 3.13 10.10
CA THR A 192 7.48 4.44 9.55
C THR A 192 6.32 5.40 9.81
N ARG A 193 6.64 6.64 10.18
CA ARG A 193 5.69 7.75 10.21
C ARG A 193 6.22 8.92 9.42
N ILE A 194 5.34 9.54 8.64
CA ILE A 194 5.58 10.75 7.88
C ILE A 194 4.62 11.82 8.41
N ASP A 195 5.15 12.93 8.91
CA ASP A 195 4.37 14.11 9.28
C ASP A 195 4.09 14.94 8.03
N ILE A 196 2.92 14.69 7.43
CA ILE A 196 2.48 15.37 6.22
C ILE A 196 2.16 16.84 6.53
N SER A 197 1.66 17.17 7.72
CA SER A 197 1.32 18.56 8.09
C SER A 197 2.52 19.50 8.04
N MET A 198 3.73 18.98 8.31
CA MET A 198 4.96 19.76 8.26
C MET A 198 5.50 19.97 6.85
N ILE A 199 5.43 18.97 5.96
CA ILE A 199 6.00 19.04 4.61
C ILE A 199 4.96 19.42 3.53
N GLY A 200 3.70 19.12 3.79
CA GLY A 200 2.59 19.14 2.85
C GLY A 200 2.32 20.51 2.24
N PRO A 201 2.24 21.60 3.01
CA PRO A 201 2.03 22.94 2.46
C PRO A 201 3.15 23.38 1.50
N MET A 202 4.41 23.05 1.82
CA MET A 202 5.55 23.35 0.95
C MET A 202 5.53 22.47 -0.31
N ALA A 203 5.31 21.16 -0.16
CA ALA A 203 5.23 20.23 -1.28
C ALA A 203 4.06 20.57 -2.23
N SER A 204 2.90 20.93 -1.69
CA SER A 204 1.74 21.41 -2.45
C SER A 204 2.04 22.73 -3.17
N GLY A 205 2.74 23.66 -2.51
CA GLY A 205 3.21 24.90 -3.15
C GLY A 205 4.13 24.63 -4.35
N GLN A 206 5.10 23.71 -4.20
CA GLN A 206 5.98 23.28 -5.28
C GLN A 206 5.22 22.56 -6.40
N LEU A 207 4.31 21.66 -6.05
CA LEU A 207 3.47 20.94 -7.02
C LEU A 207 2.67 21.91 -7.89
N ASN A 208 2.08 22.95 -7.27
CA ASN A 208 1.36 24.00 -7.98
C ASN A 208 2.25 24.85 -8.88
N MET A 209 3.52 25.05 -8.52
CA MET A 209 4.50 25.72 -9.39
C MET A 209 4.90 24.86 -10.60
N TYR A 210 5.06 23.55 -10.42
CA TYR A 210 5.44 22.63 -11.49
C TYR A 210 4.26 22.21 -12.36
N ARG A 211 3.02 22.30 -11.86
CA ARG A 211 1.81 21.89 -12.57
C ARG A 211 1.71 22.44 -13.99
N PRO A 212 1.88 23.76 -14.26
CA PRO A 212 1.85 24.26 -15.63
C PRO A 212 2.92 23.65 -16.52
N GLN A 213 4.11 23.37 -15.98
CA GLN A 213 5.21 22.75 -16.71
C GLN A 213 4.90 21.29 -17.04
N ILE A 214 4.40 20.51 -16.07
CA ILE A 214 3.99 19.11 -16.26
C ILE A 214 2.90 19.02 -17.34
N LEU A 215 1.84 19.83 -17.20
CA LEU A 215 0.72 19.82 -18.14
C LEU A 215 1.12 20.34 -19.53
N SER A 216 2.00 21.34 -19.62
CA SER A 216 2.52 21.84 -20.91
C SER A 216 3.49 20.84 -21.58
N GLY A 217 4.25 20.09 -20.78
CA GLY A 217 5.12 19.01 -21.27
C GLY A 217 4.30 17.92 -21.94
N MET A 218 3.17 17.53 -21.33
CA MET A 218 2.20 16.63 -21.95
C MET A 218 1.67 17.21 -23.27
N GLN A 219 1.31 18.50 -23.32
CA GLN A 219 0.86 19.17 -24.56
C GLN A 219 1.86 19.13 -25.70
N SER A 220 3.16 19.25 -25.41
CA SER A 220 4.20 19.27 -26.44
C SER A 220 4.37 17.96 -27.20
N GLY A 221 3.85 16.85 -26.65
CA GLY A 221 3.84 15.53 -27.28
C GLY A 221 2.48 15.11 -27.86
N MET A 222 1.45 15.94 -27.74
CA MET A 222 0.10 15.60 -28.22
C MET A 222 -0.03 15.79 -29.73
N THR A 223 -0.63 14.80 -30.39
CA THR A 223 -0.97 14.79 -31.81
C THR A 223 -2.32 15.46 -32.10
N GLY A 224 -3.05 15.86 -31.05
CA GLY A 224 -4.39 16.46 -31.15
C GLY A 224 -5.50 15.42 -31.04
N ASN A 225 -5.19 14.21 -30.56
CA ASN A 225 -6.17 13.17 -30.30
C ASN A 225 -7.01 13.49 -29.04
N PRO A 226 -8.35 13.39 -29.08
CA PRO A 226 -9.23 13.56 -27.92
C PRO A 226 -8.80 12.77 -26.66
N MET A 227 -8.24 11.57 -26.82
CA MET A 227 -7.74 10.75 -25.71
C MET A 227 -6.58 11.43 -24.96
N GLU A 228 -5.66 12.08 -25.68
CA GLU A 228 -4.52 12.76 -25.05
C GLU A 228 -4.99 13.96 -24.23
N ALA A 229 -6.01 14.68 -24.71
CA ALA A 229 -6.63 15.78 -23.97
C ALA A 229 -7.34 15.28 -22.70
N THR A 230 -8.02 14.14 -22.76
CA THR A 230 -8.61 13.47 -21.59
C THR A 230 -7.53 13.04 -20.60
N MET A 231 -6.44 12.42 -21.06
CA MET A 231 -5.31 12.04 -20.20
C MET A 231 -4.69 13.26 -19.52
N GLN A 232 -4.57 14.40 -20.22
CA GLN A 232 -4.09 15.64 -19.64
C GLN A 232 -5.03 16.16 -18.53
N ARG A 233 -6.35 16.11 -18.75
CA ARG A 233 -7.35 16.50 -17.73
C ARG A 233 -7.28 15.60 -16.50
N MET A 234 -7.19 14.29 -16.71
CA MET A 234 -7.04 13.31 -15.63
C MET A 234 -5.73 13.53 -14.86
N ALA A 235 -4.62 13.80 -15.55
CA ALA A 235 -3.37 14.18 -14.89
C ALA A 235 -3.55 15.45 -14.04
N GLY A 236 -4.30 16.43 -14.54
CA GLY A 236 -4.70 17.61 -13.76
C GLY A 236 -5.45 17.25 -12.48
N LEU A 237 -6.45 16.37 -12.57
CA LEU A 237 -7.21 15.87 -11.41
C LEU A 237 -6.31 15.15 -10.40
N TYR A 238 -5.37 14.32 -10.85
CA TYR A 238 -4.41 13.66 -9.95
C TYR A 238 -3.53 14.67 -9.20
N LEU A 239 -3.10 15.75 -9.88
CA LEU A 239 -2.34 16.82 -9.23
C LEU A 239 -3.19 17.60 -8.22
N ASP A 240 -4.48 17.81 -8.50
CA ASP A 240 -5.43 18.42 -7.57
C ASP A 240 -5.64 17.54 -6.34
N ALA A 241 -5.91 16.25 -6.54
CA ALA A 241 -6.08 15.28 -5.45
C ALA A 241 -4.82 15.16 -4.59
N ALA A 242 -3.63 15.11 -5.20
CA ALA A 242 -2.36 15.10 -4.48
C ALA A 242 -2.15 16.39 -3.69
N SER A 243 -2.51 17.55 -4.26
CA SER A 243 -2.43 18.84 -3.55
C SER A 243 -3.38 18.89 -2.36
N LEU A 244 -4.61 18.41 -2.52
CA LEU A 244 -5.62 18.32 -1.46
C LEU A 244 -5.13 17.40 -0.33
N PHE A 245 -4.66 16.21 -0.67
CA PHE A 245 -4.08 15.27 0.29
C PHE A 245 -2.93 15.90 1.08
N LEU A 246 -1.98 16.55 0.40
CA LEU A 246 -0.84 17.21 1.07
C LEU A 246 -1.26 18.37 1.98
N LEU A 247 -2.41 19.00 1.73
CA LEU A 247 -2.91 20.10 2.57
C LEU A 247 -3.79 19.63 3.72
N GLU A 248 -4.51 18.52 3.53
CA GLU A 248 -5.54 18.05 4.47
C GLU A 248 -5.13 16.81 5.28
N ALA A 249 -4.09 16.08 4.88
CA ALA A 249 -3.51 15.02 5.69
C ALA A 249 -2.58 15.58 6.78
N ARG A 250 -2.65 14.98 7.96
CA ARG A 250 -1.81 15.30 9.12
C ARG A 250 -0.58 14.41 9.14
N ASP A 251 -0.77 13.11 9.12
CA ASP A 251 0.30 12.11 9.16
C ASP A 251 -0.13 10.82 8.46
N LEU A 252 0.89 10.06 8.06
CA LEU A 252 0.77 8.72 7.53
C LEU A 252 1.72 7.80 8.30
N GLU A 253 1.19 6.75 8.89
CA GLU A 253 1.93 5.71 9.60
C GLU A 253 1.82 4.38 8.83
N HIS A 254 2.91 3.65 8.75
CA HIS A 254 2.98 2.30 8.21
C HIS A 254 3.72 1.39 9.18
N THR A 255 3.12 0.26 9.53
CA THR A 255 3.77 -0.84 10.26
C THR A 255 3.74 -2.08 9.39
N VAL A 256 4.90 -2.61 9.04
CA VAL A 256 5.04 -3.93 8.41
C VAL A 256 5.42 -4.91 9.51
N THR A 257 4.52 -5.85 9.80
CA THR A 257 4.71 -6.89 10.80
C THR A 257 5.00 -8.21 10.10
N PHE A 258 6.10 -8.86 10.50
CA PHE A 258 6.49 -10.17 9.99
C PHE A 258 6.03 -11.24 10.98
N GLY A 259 4.85 -11.82 10.74
CA GLY A 259 4.26 -12.88 11.54
C GLY A 259 4.75 -14.28 11.14
N PRO A 260 4.37 -15.35 11.86
CA PRO A 260 4.84 -16.70 11.55
C PRO A 260 4.34 -17.26 10.20
N GLU A 261 3.16 -16.84 9.77
CA GLU A 261 2.49 -17.27 8.53
C GLU A 261 2.28 -16.06 7.60
N ASN A 262 1.70 -14.98 8.14
CA ASN A 262 1.33 -13.81 7.37
C ASN A 262 2.27 -12.62 7.56
N MET A 263 2.53 -11.93 6.45
CA MET A 263 3.04 -10.56 6.47
C MET A 263 1.86 -9.60 6.46
N GLU A 264 1.84 -8.66 7.40
CA GLU A 264 0.78 -7.66 7.54
C GLU A 264 1.35 -6.25 7.40
N VAL A 265 0.63 -5.38 6.68
CA VAL A 265 0.95 -3.96 6.55
C VAL A 265 -0.21 -3.15 7.10
N HIS A 266 -0.02 -2.55 8.26
CA HIS A 266 -0.98 -1.66 8.90
C HIS A 266 -0.64 -0.22 8.51
N SER A 267 -1.51 0.41 7.74
CA SER A 267 -1.38 1.80 7.31
C SER A 267 -2.44 2.65 7.98
N ARG A 268 -2.05 3.76 8.60
CA ARG A 268 -2.97 4.73 9.20
C ARG A 268 -2.71 6.10 8.58
N LEU A 269 -3.73 6.65 7.96
CA LEU A 269 -3.76 8.02 7.48
C LEU A 269 -4.62 8.84 8.45
N THR A 270 -4.07 9.90 9.02
CA THR A 270 -4.85 10.84 9.85
C THR A 270 -5.04 12.16 9.10
N PHE A 271 -6.26 12.70 9.11
CA PHE A 271 -6.56 14.01 8.54
C PHE A 271 -6.39 15.15 9.56
N ASN A 272 -6.23 16.37 9.03
CA ASN A 272 -6.26 17.59 9.82
C ASN A 272 -7.68 17.82 10.37
N PRO A 273 -7.83 18.18 11.67
CA PRO A 273 -9.15 18.47 12.23
C PRO A 273 -9.87 19.60 11.50
N GLY A 274 -11.14 19.38 11.17
CA GLY A 274 -12.00 20.28 10.39
C GLY A 274 -11.72 20.29 8.90
N SER A 275 -10.90 19.37 8.38
CA SER A 275 -10.63 19.26 6.94
C SER A 275 -11.85 18.70 6.18
N SER A 276 -11.89 18.94 4.87
CA SER A 276 -12.98 18.42 4.04
C SER A 276 -12.94 16.89 3.94
N LEU A 277 -11.73 16.32 3.87
CA LEU A 277 -11.53 14.86 3.86
C LEU A 277 -11.97 14.20 5.17
N GLU A 278 -11.69 14.83 6.32
CA GLU A 278 -12.21 14.35 7.61
C GLU A 278 -13.74 14.32 7.60
N GLY A 279 -14.39 15.39 7.13
CA GLY A 279 -15.86 15.47 7.09
C GLY A 279 -16.53 14.52 6.08
N LEU A 280 -15.85 14.15 5.00
CA LEU A 280 -16.40 13.28 3.95
C LEU A 280 -16.25 11.79 4.27
N LEU A 281 -15.15 11.38 4.89
CA LEU A 281 -14.81 9.98 5.12
C LEU A 281 -15.19 9.55 6.54
N GLN A 282 -16.49 9.61 6.83
CA GLN A 282 -17.04 9.18 8.11
C GLN A 282 -17.34 7.68 8.12
N PRO A 283 -17.26 7.01 9.29
CA PRO A 283 -17.62 5.60 9.42
C PRO A 283 -19.04 5.32 8.95
N VAL A 284 -19.25 4.17 8.29
CA VAL A 284 -20.57 3.70 7.83
C VAL A 284 -20.79 2.25 8.23
N GLU A 285 -22.04 1.81 8.25
CA GLU A 285 -22.34 0.40 8.49
C GLU A 285 -21.89 -0.43 7.28
N ALA A 286 -20.95 -1.34 7.50
CA ALA A 286 -20.44 -2.21 6.46
C ALA A 286 -21.46 -3.30 6.08
N PHE A 287 -21.64 -3.52 4.77
CA PHE A 287 -22.46 -4.61 4.25
C PHE A 287 -21.62 -5.59 3.42
N ASP A 288 -21.97 -6.88 3.47
CA ASP A 288 -21.23 -7.96 2.79
C ASP A 288 -22.01 -8.59 1.63
N HIS A 289 -21.93 -7.94 0.48
CA HIS A 289 -22.44 -8.47 -0.80
C HIS A 289 -21.57 -9.58 -1.40
N LEU A 290 -20.38 -9.88 -0.88
CA LEU A 290 -19.57 -11.01 -1.38
C LEU A 290 -20.22 -12.36 -1.10
N SER A 291 -21.15 -12.41 -0.15
CA SER A 291 -21.97 -13.58 0.15
C SER A 291 -22.96 -13.93 -0.97
N SER A 292 -23.26 -12.98 -1.86
CA SER A 292 -24.16 -13.15 -3.01
C SER A 292 -23.43 -13.42 -4.32
N LEU A 293 -22.09 -13.35 -4.31
CA LEU A 293 -21.26 -13.47 -5.51
C LEU A 293 -20.61 -14.86 -5.63
N PRO A 294 -20.63 -15.50 -6.82
CA PRO A 294 -20.00 -16.79 -7.04
C PRO A 294 -18.49 -16.79 -6.83
N ALA A 295 -17.97 -17.84 -6.19
CA ALA A 295 -16.54 -18.05 -6.02
C ALA A 295 -15.79 -18.24 -7.36
N GLY A 296 -14.45 -18.21 -7.30
CA GLY A 296 -13.58 -18.48 -8.45
C GLY A 296 -13.04 -17.23 -9.15
N GLY A 297 -13.30 -16.04 -8.60
CA GLY A 297 -12.65 -14.82 -9.05
C GLY A 297 -11.16 -14.78 -8.75
N VAL A 298 -10.40 -14.07 -9.58
CA VAL A 298 -9.00 -13.72 -9.34
C VAL A 298 -8.84 -12.43 -8.56
N MET A 299 -9.92 -11.66 -8.47
CA MET A 299 -10.02 -10.43 -7.70
C MET A 299 -11.47 -10.25 -7.27
N ALA A 300 -11.68 -9.78 -6.05
CA ALA A 300 -13.00 -9.39 -5.59
C ALA A 300 -12.88 -8.29 -4.54
N GLY A 301 -13.96 -7.55 -4.35
CA GLY A 301 -14.02 -6.62 -3.26
C GLY A 301 -15.44 -6.21 -2.94
N ARG A 302 -15.61 -5.66 -1.75
CA ARG A 302 -16.81 -4.97 -1.30
C ARG A 302 -16.40 -3.61 -0.75
N PHE A 303 -17.30 -2.64 -0.89
CA PHE A 303 -17.14 -1.34 -0.30
C PHE A 303 -18.48 -0.82 0.19
N SER A 304 -18.42 -0.14 1.33
CA SER A 304 -19.48 0.64 1.93
C SER A 304 -18.95 2.06 2.06
N MET A 305 -19.60 3.03 1.42
CA MET A 305 -19.10 4.40 1.34
C MET A 305 -20.20 5.42 1.64
N PRO A 306 -19.89 6.52 2.36
CA PRO A 306 -20.83 7.61 2.50
C PRO A 306 -21.27 8.14 1.13
N PRO A 307 -22.58 8.24 0.82
CA PRO A 307 -23.06 8.76 -0.46
C PRO A 307 -22.53 10.17 -0.77
N ALA A 308 -22.31 10.99 0.27
CA ALA A 308 -21.69 12.30 0.11
C ALA A 308 -20.24 12.23 -0.43
N ALA A 309 -19.45 11.25 0.00
CA ALA A 309 -18.10 11.02 -0.50
C ALA A 309 -18.13 10.55 -1.96
N VAL A 310 -19.06 9.64 -2.30
CA VAL A 310 -19.24 9.17 -3.69
C VAL A 310 -19.63 10.34 -4.60
N ARG A 311 -20.61 11.16 -4.21
CA ARG A 311 -21.00 12.36 -4.96
C ARG A 311 -19.83 13.32 -5.16
N ALA A 312 -19.04 13.57 -4.12
CA ALA A 312 -17.89 14.47 -4.22
C ALA A 312 -16.85 13.94 -5.23
N ALA A 313 -16.55 12.64 -5.16
CA ALA A 313 -15.60 11.98 -6.08
C ALA A 313 -16.10 12.02 -7.53
N MET A 314 -17.35 11.66 -7.78
CA MET A 314 -17.95 11.68 -9.11
C MET A 314 -18.01 13.09 -9.70
N ASN A 315 -18.42 14.08 -8.90
CA ASN A 315 -18.42 15.49 -9.31
C ASN A 315 -17.01 15.97 -9.69
N ALA A 316 -15.98 15.59 -8.92
CA ALA A 316 -14.60 15.96 -9.22
C ALA A 316 -14.13 15.37 -10.56
N VAL A 317 -14.44 14.10 -10.83
CA VAL A 317 -14.12 13.44 -12.11
C VAL A 317 -14.85 14.10 -13.27
N MET A 318 -16.17 14.29 -13.15
CA MET A 318 -17.00 14.89 -14.20
C MET A 318 -16.56 16.34 -14.50
N SER A 319 -16.31 17.13 -13.46
CA SER A 319 -15.81 18.50 -13.59
C SER A 319 -14.42 18.54 -14.23
N ALA A 320 -13.50 17.63 -13.88
CA ALA A 320 -12.18 17.56 -14.48
C ALA A 320 -12.26 17.24 -15.99
N LEU A 321 -13.23 16.42 -16.37
CA LEU A 321 -13.52 16.10 -17.76
C LEU A 321 -14.29 17.22 -18.49
N GLY A 322 -14.68 18.30 -17.81
CA GLY A 322 -15.39 19.44 -18.38
C GLY A 322 -16.85 19.13 -18.69
N ILE A 323 -17.45 18.21 -17.94
CA ILE A 323 -18.82 17.72 -18.12
C ILE A 323 -19.66 18.24 -16.95
N GLU A 324 -20.81 18.82 -17.27
CA GLU A 324 -21.82 19.18 -16.27
C GLU A 324 -22.63 17.93 -15.96
N ALA A 325 -22.39 17.35 -14.78
CA ALA A 325 -23.04 16.13 -14.36
C ALA A 325 -24.50 16.39 -13.98
N ASP A 326 -25.39 15.50 -14.43
CA ASP A 326 -26.78 15.51 -14.01
C ASP A 326 -26.86 15.10 -12.53
N GLN A 327 -27.58 15.88 -11.73
CA GLN A 327 -27.71 15.63 -10.29
C GLN A 327 -28.47 14.34 -10.03
N GLU A 328 -29.47 14.01 -10.85
CA GLU A 328 -30.25 12.78 -10.69
C GLU A 328 -29.37 11.54 -10.91
N TYR A 329 -28.53 11.57 -11.94
CA TYR A 329 -27.52 10.52 -12.18
C TYR A 329 -26.51 10.38 -11.03
N LEU A 330 -26.05 11.52 -10.47
CA LEU A 330 -25.08 11.52 -9.38
C LEU A 330 -25.67 11.01 -8.07
N ASP A 331 -26.91 11.40 -7.76
CA ASP A 331 -27.63 10.95 -6.57
C ASP A 331 -27.90 9.44 -6.68
N PHE A 332 -28.42 8.97 -7.82
CA PHE A 332 -28.65 7.55 -8.06
C PHE A 332 -27.37 6.72 -7.96
N SER A 333 -26.27 7.19 -8.57
CA SER A 333 -24.97 6.50 -8.50
C SER A 333 -24.39 6.48 -7.08
N ALA A 334 -24.62 7.53 -6.30
CA ALA A 334 -24.12 7.62 -4.94
C ALA A 334 -24.89 6.75 -3.96
N GLU A 335 -26.21 6.60 -4.16
CA GLU A 335 -27.05 5.67 -3.40
C GLU A 335 -26.71 4.22 -3.76
N MET A 336 -26.52 3.90 -5.05
CA MET A 336 -26.09 2.56 -5.46
C MET A 336 -24.70 2.16 -4.95
N ALA A 337 -23.81 3.13 -4.83
CA ALA A 337 -22.45 2.91 -4.35
C ALA A 337 -22.35 2.94 -2.82
N GLU A 338 -23.47 3.12 -2.10
CA GLU A 338 -23.50 3.06 -0.64
C GLU A 338 -23.03 1.69 -0.17
N ASN A 339 -23.48 0.62 -0.80
CA ASN A 339 -22.89 -0.72 -0.70
C ASN A 339 -22.80 -1.37 -2.06
N ALA A 340 -21.62 -1.90 -2.37
CA ALA A 340 -21.44 -2.71 -3.56
C ALA A 340 -20.39 -3.78 -3.34
N ALA A 341 -20.46 -4.82 -4.17
CA ALA A 341 -19.38 -5.80 -4.30
C ALA A 341 -19.15 -6.17 -5.75
N PHE A 342 -17.95 -6.63 -6.04
CA PHE A 342 -17.57 -7.09 -7.37
C PHE A 342 -16.65 -8.31 -7.29
N VAL A 343 -16.65 -9.09 -8.38
CA VAL A 343 -15.72 -10.18 -8.65
C VAL A 343 -15.26 -10.07 -10.09
N MET A 344 -13.96 -10.25 -10.32
CA MET A 344 -13.37 -10.41 -11.65
C MET A 344 -12.90 -11.85 -11.82
N TYR A 345 -13.24 -12.47 -12.95
CA TYR A 345 -12.92 -13.85 -13.25
C TYR A 345 -11.71 -13.96 -14.18
N GLY A 346 -10.93 -15.02 -13.99
CA GLY A 346 -9.65 -15.21 -14.69
C GLY A 346 -9.78 -15.77 -16.12
N ASP A 347 -10.99 -16.08 -16.57
CA ASP A 347 -11.27 -16.60 -17.92
C ASP A 347 -11.22 -15.50 -18.98
N HIS A 348 -11.58 -14.27 -18.63
CA HIS A 348 -11.45 -13.10 -19.48
C HIS A 348 -11.21 -11.83 -18.63
N PRO A 349 -10.28 -10.94 -19.01
CA PRO A 349 -9.90 -9.75 -18.22
C PRO A 349 -11.00 -8.72 -18.01
N MET A 350 -12.08 -8.83 -18.78
CA MET A 350 -13.26 -7.98 -18.68
C MET A 350 -14.48 -8.77 -18.19
N HIS A 351 -14.28 -10.02 -17.75
CA HIS A 351 -15.34 -10.79 -17.11
C HIS A 351 -15.45 -10.38 -15.66
N PHE A 352 -16.48 -9.59 -15.34
CA PHE A 352 -16.77 -9.19 -13.98
C PHE A 352 -18.25 -9.25 -13.68
N MET A 353 -18.55 -9.54 -12.41
CA MET A 353 -19.87 -9.51 -11.82
C MET A 353 -19.86 -8.48 -10.69
N CYS A 354 -20.84 -7.58 -10.69
CA CYS A 354 -21.05 -6.58 -9.65
C CYS A 354 -22.46 -6.68 -9.08
N ILE A 355 -22.58 -6.32 -7.80
CA ILE A 355 -23.83 -6.14 -7.08
C ILE A 355 -23.80 -4.75 -6.47
N TYR A 356 -24.89 -4.02 -6.64
CA TYR A 356 -25.14 -2.73 -6.03
C TYR A 356 -26.45 -2.78 -5.26
N ASP A 357 -26.55 -2.05 -4.16
CA ASP A 357 -27.84 -1.73 -3.58
C ASP A 357 -28.66 -0.91 -4.58
N LEU A 358 -29.92 -1.29 -4.77
CA LEU A 358 -30.83 -0.53 -5.61
C LEU A 358 -31.56 0.50 -4.73
N PRO A 359 -31.60 1.79 -5.11
CA PRO A 359 -32.32 2.78 -4.31
C PRO A 359 -33.80 2.43 -4.17
N ASP A 360 -34.36 2.70 -2.99
CA ASP A 360 -35.73 2.33 -2.62
C ASP A 360 -36.75 2.80 -3.67
N GLY A 361 -37.48 1.84 -4.23
CA GLY A 361 -38.54 2.11 -5.21
C GLY A 361 -38.08 2.26 -6.66
N SER A 362 -36.79 2.07 -6.94
CA SER A 362 -36.26 2.07 -8.31
C SER A 362 -36.59 0.77 -9.04
N ASP A 363 -36.62 0.84 -10.36
CA ASP A 363 -36.83 -0.31 -11.24
C ASP A 363 -35.80 -0.40 -12.39
N LEU A 364 -36.04 -1.29 -13.35
CA LEU A 364 -35.12 -1.53 -14.46
C LEU A 364 -35.13 -0.38 -15.47
N GLU A 365 -36.19 0.43 -15.52
CA GLU A 365 -36.27 1.65 -16.34
C GLU A 365 -35.32 2.71 -15.78
N ASP A 366 -35.31 2.91 -14.46
CA ASP A 366 -34.36 3.82 -13.80
C ASP A 366 -32.90 3.37 -14.04
N ALA A 367 -32.63 2.07 -13.94
CA ALA A 367 -31.32 1.51 -14.26
C ALA A 367 -30.96 1.68 -15.75
N ALA A 368 -31.94 1.58 -16.66
CA ALA A 368 -31.72 1.79 -18.08
C ALA A 368 -31.38 3.25 -18.41
N ASP A 369 -32.05 4.20 -17.76
CA ASP A 369 -31.75 5.63 -17.88
C ASP A 369 -30.35 5.96 -17.34
N TRP A 370 -29.98 5.38 -16.19
CA TRP A 370 -28.63 5.48 -15.64
C TRP A 370 -27.56 4.91 -16.60
N VAL A 371 -27.78 3.72 -17.17
CA VAL A 371 -26.87 3.12 -18.17
C VAL A 371 -26.79 3.99 -19.42
N GLN A 372 -27.92 4.51 -19.90
CA GLN A 372 -27.96 5.36 -21.08
C GLN A 372 -27.14 6.64 -20.86
N TYR A 373 -27.24 7.25 -19.67
CA TYR A 373 -26.40 8.39 -19.30
C TYR A 373 -24.91 8.03 -19.28
N SER A 374 -24.55 6.91 -18.65
CA SER A 374 -23.16 6.40 -18.62
C SER A 374 -22.60 6.10 -20.02
N LEU A 375 -23.43 5.60 -20.93
CA LEU A 375 -23.06 5.37 -22.34
C LEU A 375 -22.89 6.68 -23.10
N ASP A 376 -23.75 7.67 -22.89
CA ASP A 376 -23.62 8.98 -23.53
C ASP A 376 -22.40 9.74 -23.00
N PHE A 377 -22.10 9.61 -21.70
CA PHE A 377 -20.84 10.04 -21.10
C PHE A 377 -19.64 9.37 -21.79
N SER A 378 -19.65 8.04 -21.91
CA SER A 378 -18.57 7.27 -22.56
C SER A 378 -18.39 7.64 -24.04
N ARG A 379 -19.49 7.85 -24.76
CA ARG A 379 -19.49 8.33 -26.15
C ARG A 379 -18.91 9.74 -26.27
N GLY A 380 -19.23 10.61 -25.32
CA GLY A 380 -18.68 11.97 -25.25
C GLY A 380 -17.17 11.97 -25.11
N ILE A 381 -16.61 11.11 -24.25
CA ILE A 381 -15.16 10.98 -24.06
C ILE A 381 -14.48 10.34 -25.27
N MET A 382 -15.10 9.31 -25.86
CA MET A 382 -14.55 8.57 -26.99
C MET A 382 -14.90 9.21 -28.35
N GLN A 383 -15.49 10.41 -28.34
CA GLN A 383 -15.93 11.09 -29.54
C GLN A 383 -14.74 11.34 -30.49
N GLY A 384 -14.81 10.77 -31.69
CA GLY A 384 -13.76 10.91 -32.72
C GLY A 384 -12.73 9.77 -32.73
N MET A 385 -12.83 8.75 -31.87
CA MET A 385 -12.04 7.54 -31.98
C MET A 385 -12.63 6.60 -33.05
N GLU A 386 -11.85 6.31 -34.11
CA GLU A 386 -12.24 5.31 -35.10
C GLU A 386 -12.18 3.91 -34.48
N GLY A 387 -13.20 3.10 -34.75
CA GLY A 387 -13.25 1.69 -34.33
C GLY A 387 -14.03 1.41 -33.06
N ILE A 388 -14.58 2.41 -32.37
CA ILE A 388 -15.43 2.17 -31.20
C ILE A 388 -16.90 2.32 -31.57
N THR A 389 -17.70 1.30 -31.26
CA THR A 389 -19.14 1.31 -31.48
C THR A 389 -19.85 0.88 -30.21
N PHE A 390 -20.83 1.67 -29.77
CA PHE A 390 -21.66 1.33 -28.60
C PHE A 390 -23.01 0.79 -29.05
N SER A 391 -23.46 -0.31 -28.45
CA SER A 391 -24.85 -0.74 -28.56
C SER A 391 -25.70 -0.03 -27.49
N ALA A 392 -26.85 0.49 -27.89
CA ALA A 392 -27.82 1.08 -26.98
C ALA A 392 -28.38 0.00 -26.04
N PRO A 393 -28.78 0.37 -24.81
CA PRO A 393 -29.44 -0.53 -23.89
C PRO A 393 -30.75 -1.03 -24.52
N ARG A 394 -30.99 -2.33 -24.40
CA ARG A 394 -32.21 -2.97 -24.89
C ARG A 394 -32.65 -4.06 -23.92
N ASP A 395 -33.95 -4.23 -23.79
CA ASP A 395 -34.50 -5.36 -23.07
C ASP A 395 -34.29 -6.65 -23.86
N THR A 396 -33.97 -7.72 -23.15
CA THR A 396 -33.96 -9.07 -23.68
C THR A 396 -34.64 -9.99 -22.67
N VAL A 397 -35.33 -11.03 -23.15
CA VAL A 397 -35.93 -12.06 -22.29
C VAL A 397 -35.15 -13.35 -22.46
N MET A 398 -34.63 -13.88 -21.36
CA MET A 398 -33.86 -15.13 -21.31
C MET A 398 -34.38 -15.99 -20.17
N ASP A 399 -34.75 -17.24 -20.45
CA ASP A 399 -35.34 -18.20 -19.51
C ASP A 399 -36.46 -17.64 -18.60
N GLY A 400 -37.23 -16.68 -19.12
CA GLY A 400 -38.35 -16.04 -18.43
C GLY A 400 -37.98 -14.83 -17.56
N ALA A 401 -36.69 -14.49 -17.44
CA ALA A 401 -36.21 -13.26 -16.83
C ALA A 401 -36.07 -12.14 -17.87
N THR A 402 -36.44 -10.91 -17.48
CA THR A 402 -36.17 -9.71 -18.26
C THR A 402 -34.80 -9.16 -17.84
N LEU A 403 -33.91 -9.01 -18.81
CA LEU A 403 -32.57 -8.45 -18.64
C LEU A 403 -32.43 -7.19 -19.48
N LEU A 404 -31.68 -6.22 -18.98
CA LEU A 404 -31.18 -5.12 -19.78
C LEU A 404 -29.81 -5.50 -20.35
N THR A 405 -29.55 -5.22 -21.62
CA THR A 405 -28.26 -5.55 -22.24
C THR A 405 -27.72 -4.41 -23.09
N TYR A 406 -26.43 -4.12 -22.95
CA TYR A 406 -25.72 -3.06 -23.67
C TYR A 406 -24.26 -3.45 -23.89
N GLY A 407 -23.53 -2.73 -24.72
CA GLY A 407 -22.16 -3.15 -25.02
C GLY A 407 -21.35 -2.17 -25.84
N MET A 408 -20.11 -2.56 -26.07
CA MET A 408 -19.12 -1.81 -26.82
C MET A 408 -18.30 -2.77 -27.67
N VAL A 409 -18.08 -2.43 -28.93
CA VAL A 409 -17.17 -3.14 -29.83
C VAL A 409 -16.00 -2.23 -30.13
N MET A 410 -14.79 -2.71 -29.85
CA MET A 410 -13.53 -2.06 -30.18
C MET A 410 -12.85 -2.79 -31.35
N ASP A 411 -12.83 -2.16 -32.52
CA ASP A 411 -11.98 -2.52 -33.64
C ASP A 411 -10.55 -2.01 -33.39
N GLN A 412 -9.72 -2.90 -32.82
CA GLN A 412 -8.33 -2.61 -32.53
C GLN A 412 -7.53 -2.26 -33.79
N ALA A 413 -7.88 -2.79 -34.97
CA ALA A 413 -7.19 -2.48 -36.20
C ALA A 413 -7.51 -1.07 -36.72
N ALA A 414 -8.70 -0.55 -36.45
CA ALA A 414 -9.04 0.85 -36.69
C ALA A 414 -8.35 1.78 -35.67
N MET A 415 -8.33 1.42 -34.38
CA MET A 415 -7.63 2.21 -33.36
C MET A 415 -6.11 2.27 -33.59
N MET A 416 -5.47 1.17 -34.01
CA MET A 416 -4.02 1.17 -34.26
C MET A 416 -3.62 1.93 -35.52
N ARG A 417 -4.52 2.03 -36.52
CA ARG A 417 -4.30 2.85 -37.72
C ARG A 417 -4.18 4.34 -37.42
N SER A 418 -4.79 4.83 -36.33
CA SER A 418 -4.65 6.23 -35.92
C SER A 418 -3.34 6.53 -35.15
N ILE A 419 -2.59 5.51 -34.73
CA ILE A 419 -1.40 5.66 -33.86
C ILE A 419 -0.06 5.50 -34.63
N ALA A 420 -0.09 4.95 -35.85
CA ALA A 420 1.04 4.87 -36.79
C ALA A 420 2.42 4.56 -36.16
N ASP A 421 2.72 3.28 -35.91
CA ASP A 421 3.97 2.57 -36.30
C ASP A 421 4.06 1.15 -35.66
N SER A 422 3.01 0.32 -35.71
CA SER A 422 3.08 -1.02 -35.11
C SER A 422 2.90 -2.14 -36.13
N SER A 423 3.96 -2.95 -36.25
CA SER A 423 4.05 -4.21 -37.01
C SER A 423 3.34 -5.39 -36.33
N LEU A 424 2.33 -5.12 -35.51
CA LEU A 424 1.59 -6.13 -34.76
C LEU A 424 0.43 -6.64 -35.61
N SER A 425 0.26 -7.96 -35.67
CA SER A 425 -0.84 -8.63 -36.38
C SER A 425 -2.19 -8.10 -35.91
N SER A 426 -3.05 -7.66 -36.83
CA SER A 426 -4.38 -7.11 -36.54
C SER A 426 -5.20 -8.07 -35.65
N PRO A 427 -5.49 -7.70 -34.39
CA PRO A 427 -6.33 -8.52 -33.53
C PRO A 427 -7.79 -8.48 -34.01
N SER A 428 -8.56 -9.50 -33.65
CA SER A 428 -10.02 -9.48 -33.83
C SER A 428 -10.65 -8.35 -32.98
N PRO A 429 -11.82 -7.81 -33.38
CA PRO A 429 -12.53 -6.83 -32.56
C PRO A 429 -12.81 -7.38 -31.17
N ILE A 430 -12.58 -6.58 -30.13
CA ILE A 430 -12.96 -6.92 -28.76
C ILE A 430 -14.38 -6.41 -28.53
N GLY A 431 -15.32 -7.34 -28.36
CA GLY A 431 -16.68 -7.03 -27.91
C GLY A 431 -16.76 -7.13 -26.39
N LEU A 432 -17.32 -6.11 -25.76
CA LEU A 432 -17.74 -6.11 -24.37
C LEU A 432 -19.26 -6.07 -24.36
N GLN A 433 -19.86 -7.09 -23.76
CA GLN A 433 -21.29 -7.17 -23.58
C GLN A 433 -21.58 -7.14 -22.08
N ALA A 434 -22.47 -6.25 -21.68
CA ALA A 434 -22.93 -6.07 -20.33
C ALA A 434 -24.39 -6.46 -20.22
N TRP A 435 -24.74 -7.02 -19.06
CA TRP A 435 -26.05 -7.54 -18.72
C TRP A 435 -26.44 -7.01 -17.36
N LEU A 436 -27.68 -6.56 -17.21
CA LEU A 436 -28.22 -6.14 -15.92
C LEU A 436 -29.54 -6.85 -15.62
N ALA A 437 -29.72 -7.12 -14.34
CA ALA A 437 -30.96 -7.65 -13.79
C ALA A 437 -31.21 -7.05 -12.41
N ILE A 438 -32.47 -6.97 -12.02
CA ILE A 438 -32.86 -6.65 -10.65
C ILE A 438 -33.26 -7.95 -9.94
N SER A 439 -32.74 -8.15 -8.74
CA SER A 439 -33.09 -9.27 -7.87
C SER A 439 -33.37 -8.74 -6.46
N GLY A 440 -34.65 -8.61 -6.11
CA GLY A 440 -35.06 -7.97 -4.86
C GLY A 440 -34.70 -6.48 -4.85
N ASP A 441 -33.88 -6.10 -3.90
CA ASP A 441 -33.33 -4.77 -3.64
C ASP A 441 -31.91 -4.58 -4.22
N MET A 442 -31.46 -5.48 -5.10
CA MET A 442 -30.13 -5.42 -5.70
C MET A 442 -30.19 -5.21 -7.22
N LEU A 443 -29.26 -4.38 -7.72
CA LEU A 443 -28.90 -4.32 -9.12
C LEU A 443 -27.69 -5.22 -9.38
N LEU A 444 -27.87 -6.18 -10.29
CA LEU A 444 -26.82 -7.08 -10.74
C LEU A 444 -26.25 -6.59 -12.07
N LEU A 445 -24.93 -6.59 -12.22
CA LEU A 445 -24.24 -6.28 -13.48
C LEU A 445 -23.21 -7.37 -13.79
N GLU A 446 -23.31 -7.99 -14.96
CA GLU A 446 -22.32 -8.94 -15.47
C GLU A 446 -21.80 -8.44 -16.80
N VAL A 447 -20.49 -8.38 -16.95
CA VAL A 447 -19.85 -8.14 -18.24
C VAL A 447 -19.25 -9.44 -18.69
N ALA A 448 -19.88 -10.07 -19.67
CA ALA A 448 -19.50 -11.37 -20.22
C ALA A 448 -20.17 -11.57 -21.59
N PRO A 449 -19.67 -12.46 -22.45
CA PRO A 449 -20.33 -12.78 -23.71
C PRO A 449 -21.78 -13.27 -23.55
N GLU A 450 -22.06 -13.99 -22.47
CA GLU A 450 -23.38 -14.52 -22.09
C GLU A 450 -23.64 -14.26 -20.60
N PRO A 451 -24.89 -14.04 -20.15
CA PRO A 451 -25.25 -13.66 -18.79
C PRO A 451 -25.37 -14.86 -17.83
N ASP A 452 -24.39 -15.77 -17.84
CA ASP A 452 -24.49 -17.05 -17.13
C ASP A 452 -24.58 -16.87 -15.61
N LEU A 453 -23.86 -15.89 -15.04
CA LEU A 453 -23.79 -15.68 -13.59
C LEU A 453 -25.00 -14.89 -13.07
N ILE A 454 -25.42 -13.83 -13.77
CA ILE A 454 -26.65 -13.09 -13.45
C ILE A 454 -27.84 -14.02 -13.45
N MET A 455 -27.96 -14.91 -14.44
CA MET A 455 -29.09 -15.83 -14.53
C MET A 455 -29.13 -16.82 -13.36
N GLN A 456 -27.96 -17.23 -12.85
CA GLN A 456 -27.89 -18.07 -11.65
C GLN A 456 -28.37 -17.36 -10.39
N ILE A 457 -27.99 -16.08 -10.23
CA ILE A 457 -28.30 -15.27 -9.04
C ILE A 457 -29.76 -14.79 -9.08
N ALA A 458 -30.16 -14.13 -10.16
CA ALA A 458 -31.52 -13.59 -10.33
C ALA A 458 -32.59 -14.68 -10.35
N GLY A 459 -32.26 -15.87 -10.86
CA GLY A 459 -33.16 -17.03 -10.85
C GLY A 459 -33.31 -17.72 -9.50
N GLY A 460 -32.61 -17.27 -8.45
CA GLY A 460 -32.61 -17.89 -7.12
C GLY A 460 -32.00 -19.31 -7.11
N GLY A 461 -31.26 -19.66 -8.15
CA GLY A 461 -30.70 -21.00 -8.39
C GLY A 461 -29.26 -21.17 -7.88
N PHE A 462 -28.59 -20.11 -7.47
CA PHE A 462 -27.22 -20.19 -7.00
C PHE A 462 -27.14 -20.84 -5.60
N SER A 463 -26.57 -22.04 -5.54
CA SER A 463 -26.28 -22.77 -4.29
C SER A 463 -24.81 -23.15 -4.16
N GLY A 464 -23.93 -22.44 -4.87
CA GLY A 464 -22.51 -22.72 -4.95
C GLY A 464 -21.71 -22.08 -3.81
N GLU A 465 -20.39 -22.27 -3.85
CA GLU A 465 -19.46 -21.54 -2.99
C GLU A 465 -19.45 -20.06 -3.36
N THR A 466 -19.46 -19.19 -2.37
CA THR A 466 -19.50 -17.73 -2.54
C THR A 466 -18.12 -17.13 -2.31
N MET A 467 -17.90 -15.91 -2.80
CA MET A 467 -16.64 -15.20 -2.54
C MET A 467 -16.42 -14.92 -1.06
N ALA A 468 -17.47 -14.68 -0.26
CA ALA A 468 -17.34 -14.54 1.20
C ALA A 468 -16.79 -15.82 1.87
N GLY A 469 -17.03 -17.00 1.27
CA GLY A 469 -16.51 -18.27 1.78
C GLY A 469 -15.03 -18.52 1.46
N ASN A 470 -14.41 -17.73 0.59
CA ASN A 470 -12.98 -17.81 0.34
C ASN A 470 -12.21 -17.39 1.61
N ALA A 471 -11.21 -18.18 2.01
CA ALA A 471 -10.45 -17.99 3.26
C ALA A 471 -9.90 -16.56 3.41
N CYS A 472 -9.50 -15.95 2.30
CA CYS A 472 -9.03 -14.57 2.20
C CYS A 472 -10.07 -13.55 2.73
N PHE A 473 -11.31 -13.64 2.24
CA PHE A 473 -12.40 -12.73 2.62
C PHE A 473 -13.05 -13.13 3.95
N ALA A 474 -13.07 -14.42 4.28
CA ALA A 474 -13.53 -14.90 5.58
C ALA A 474 -12.66 -14.35 6.73
N ALA A 475 -11.34 -14.22 6.52
CA ALA A 475 -10.41 -13.64 7.49
C ALA A 475 -10.56 -12.12 7.65
N ALA A 476 -11.00 -11.42 6.61
CA ALA A 476 -11.18 -9.97 6.60
C ALA A 476 -12.36 -9.49 7.47
N GLY A 477 -13.33 -10.36 7.74
CA GLY A 477 -14.54 -10.03 8.51
C GLY A 477 -15.56 -9.21 7.72
N THR A 478 -16.73 -9.00 8.34
CA THR A 478 -17.87 -8.30 7.73
C THR A 478 -18.03 -6.86 8.22
N ASP A 479 -17.25 -6.44 9.22
CA ASP A 479 -17.35 -5.14 9.90
C ASP A 479 -16.56 -4.02 9.23
N LYS A 480 -15.73 -4.36 8.24
CA LYS A 480 -14.88 -3.41 7.52
C LYS A 480 -15.63 -2.74 6.38
N GLU A 481 -15.58 -1.41 6.29
CA GLU A 481 -16.23 -0.65 5.23
C GLU A 481 -15.75 -1.08 3.85
N MET A 482 -14.46 -1.37 3.66
CA MET A 482 -14.00 -1.95 2.41
C MET A 482 -13.16 -3.20 2.65
N VAL A 483 -13.36 -4.19 1.78
CA VAL A 483 -12.49 -5.36 1.69
C VAL A 483 -12.18 -5.57 0.23
N PHE A 484 -10.90 -5.69 -0.10
CA PHE A 484 -10.45 -5.97 -1.45
C PHE A 484 -9.41 -7.08 -1.42
N GLY A 485 -9.60 -8.13 -2.21
CA GLY A 485 -8.68 -9.25 -2.33
C GLY A 485 -8.32 -9.51 -3.78
N VAL A 486 -7.07 -9.90 -4.01
CA VAL A 486 -6.55 -10.30 -5.32
C VAL A 486 -5.63 -11.50 -5.19
N ASP A 487 -5.82 -12.50 -6.04
CA ASP A 487 -4.85 -13.57 -6.26
C ASP A 487 -3.77 -13.02 -7.22
N LEU A 488 -2.65 -12.58 -6.64
CA LEU A 488 -1.61 -11.87 -7.39
C LEU A 488 -1.07 -12.68 -8.58
N PRO A 489 -0.68 -13.96 -8.44
CA PRO A 489 -0.29 -14.81 -9.57
C PRO A 489 -1.36 -14.95 -10.64
N ALA A 490 -2.61 -15.26 -10.26
CA ALA A 490 -3.68 -15.49 -11.22
C ALA A 490 -4.04 -14.21 -11.98
N TYR A 491 -4.09 -13.07 -11.29
CA TYR A 491 -4.29 -11.76 -11.90
C TYR A 491 -3.13 -11.41 -12.85
N MET A 492 -1.88 -11.62 -12.45
CA MET A 492 -0.72 -11.39 -13.33
C MET A 492 -0.71 -12.32 -14.55
N ALA A 493 -1.10 -13.59 -14.40
CA ALA A 493 -1.21 -14.53 -15.51
C ALA A 493 -2.30 -14.09 -16.50
N MET A 494 -3.45 -13.64 -16.00
CA MET A 494 -4.54 -13.09 -16.80
C MET A 494 -4.09 -11.85 -17.60
N VAL A 495 -3.45 -10.87 -16.93
CA VAL A 495 -2.90 -9.66 -17.60
C VAL A 495 -1.80 -10.03 -18.60
N GLY A 496 -0.92 -10.97 -18.25
CA GLY A 496 0.12 -11.50 -19.14
C GLY A 496 -0.46 -12.14 -20.40
N GLY A 497 -1.54 -12.90 -20.28
CA GLY A 497 -2.26 -13.48 -21.41
C GLY A 497 -2.79 -12.44 -22.41
N MET A 498 -3.16 -11.24 -21.94
CA MET A 498 -3.59 -10.14 -22.81
C MET A 498 -2.43 -9.47 -23.56
N MET A 499 -1.30 -9.27 -22.87
CA MET A 499 -0.15 -8.57 -23.45
C MET A 499 0.68 -9.48 -24.39
N GLY A 500 0.37 -10.77 -24.44
CA GLY A 500 1.07 -11.77 -25.25
C GLY A 500 2.44 -12.16 -24.68
N GLU A 501 3.30 -12.78 -25.50
CA GLU A 501 4.64 -13.30 -25.10
C GLU A 501 5.63 -12.21 -24.60
N GLY A 502 5.24 -10.93 -24.60
CA GLY A 502 6.12 -9.78 -24.34
C GLY A 502 6.38 -9.44 -22.86
N MET A 503 5.69 -10.07 -21.91
CA MET A 503 5.79 -9.72 -20.48
C MET A 503 6.99 -10.36 -19.74
N GLY A 504 7.66 -11.34 -20.36
CA GLY A 504 8.91 -11.90 -19.83
C GLY A 504 8.76 -12.77 -18.57
N PHE A 505 7.57 -13.33 -18.30
CA PHE A 505 7.33 -14.29 -17.22
C PHE A 505 6.44 -15.46 -17.68
N ASP A 506 6.51 -16.58 -16.96
CA ASP A 506 5.79 -17.81 -17.28
C ASP A 506 4.38 -17.77 -16.68
N ALA A 507 3.39 -17.39 -17.50
CA ALA A 507 1.99 -17.33 -17.10
C ALA A 507 1.42 -18.71 -16.69
N GLY A 508 1.95 -19.81 -17.23
CA GLY A 508 1.59 -21.17 -16.83
C GLY A 508 2.06 -21.50 -15.42
N ALA A 509 3.29 -21.13 -15.08
CA ALA A 509 3.81 -21.28 -13.72
C ALA A 509 3.06 -20.38 -12.71
N LEU A 510 2.71 -19.15 -13.08
CA LEU A 510 1.95 -18.24 -12.21
C LEU A 510 0.52 -18.72 -11.98
N SER A 511 -0.19 -19.19 -13.02
CA SER A 511 -1.56 -19.74 -12.88
C SER A 511 -1.64 -21.01 -12.04
N ALA A 512 -0.52 -21.71 -11.82
CA ALA A 512 -0.43 -22.85 -10.90
C ALA A 512 -0.06 -22.46 -9.45
N ALA A 513 0.23 -21.18 -9.21
CA ALA A 513 0.43 -20.62 -7.89
C ALA A 513 -0.81 -19.83 -7.45
N SER A 514 -0.92 -19.61 -6.15
CA SER A 514 -1.89 -18.69 -5.57
C SER A 514 -1.17 -17.91 -4.49
N ALA A 515 -1.41 -16.61 -4.43
CA ALA A 515 -0.95 -15.75 -3.35
C ALA A 515 -1.98 -14.64 -3.18
N TRP A 516 -2.97 -14.91 -2.34
CA TRP A 516 -4.01 -13.95 -2.05
C TRP A 516 -3.46 -12.84 -1.17
N MET A 517 -3.53 -11.62 -1.69
CA MET A 517 -3.36 -10.41 -0.92
C MET A 517 -4.73 -9.80 -0.71
N TYR A 518 -5.10 -9.53 0.54
CA TYR A 518 -6.30 -8.75 0.84
C TYR A 518 -6.01 -7.52 1.66
N ASN A 519 -6.91 -6.56 1.54
CA ASN A 519 -6.87 -5.27 2.16
C ASN A 519 -8.21 -5.05 2.85
N THR A 520 -8.19 -4.70 4.12
CA THR A 520 -9.36 -4.20 4.84
C THR A 520 -9.19 -2.72 5.11
N ILE A 521 -10.19 -1.92 4.78
CA ILE A 521 -10.19 -0.48 5.02
C ILE A 521 -11.31 -0.17 6.00
N ASP A 522 -10.93 0.53 7.07
CA ASP A 522 -11.78 0.98 8.16
C ASP A 522 -11.80 2.52 8.15
N LEU A 523 -12.99 3.10 8.05
CA LEU A 523 -13.18 4.54 8.08
C LEU A 523 -13.33 4.97 9.54
N THR A 524 -12.53 5.95 9.97
CA THR A 524 -12.53 6.43 11.36
C THR A 524 -12.91 7.90 11.40
N ASP A 525 -13.37 8.38 12.56
CA ASP A 525 -13.72 9.79 12.78
C ASP A 525 -12.61 10.79 12.40
N ARG A 526 -11.35 10.33 12.29
CA ARG A 526 -10.16 11.18 12.08
C ARG A 526 -9.31 10.78 10.89
N GLY A 527 -9.71 9.79 10.10
CA GLY A 527 -8.82 9.19 9.12
C GLY A 527 -9.22 7.82 8.62
N VAL A 528 -8.27 7.14 7.98
CA VAL A 528 -8.46 5.83 7.38
C VAL A 528 -7.41 4.87 7.90
N VAL A 529 -7.83 3.67 8.28
CA VAL A 529 -6.94 2.55 8.60
C VAL A 529 -7.07 1.51 7.50
N CYS A 530 -5.95 1.11 6.92
CA CYS A 530 -5.87 0.04 5.93
C CYS A 530 -4.95 -1.06 6.46
N VAL A 531 -5.41 -2.31 6.44
CA VAL A 531 -4.59 -3.48 6.78
C VAL A 531 -4.48 -4.36 5.54
N SER A 532 -3.27 -4.52 5.03
CA SER A 532 -2.97 -5.45 3.94
C SER A 532 -2.36 -6.73 4.52
N THR A 533 -2.85 -7.89 4.11
CA THR A 533 -2.37 -9.19 4.59
C THR A 533 -2.09 -10.11 3.42
N VAL A 534 -0.99 -10.86 3.52
CA VAL A 534 -0.60 -11.89 2.55
C VAL A 534 0.16 -13.02 3.26
N ASP A 535 -0.08 -14.26 2.86
CA ASP A 535 0.74 -15.40 3.32
C ASP A 535 2.18 -15.24 2.81
N GLY A 536 3.13 -15.28 3.74
CA GLY A 536 4.53 -15.03 3.42
C GLY A 536 5.14 -16.12 2.56
N GLY A 537 4.75 -17.38 2.75
CA GLY A 537 5.22 -18.52 1.97
C GLY A 537 4.73 -18.47 0.52
N ASP A 538 3.44 -18.21 0.33
CA ASP A 538 2.84 -18.04 -0.99
C ASP A 538 3.44 -16.84 -1.74
N LEU A 539 3.67 -15.71 -1.05
CA LEU A 539 4.35 -14.57 -1.62
C LEU A 539 5.79 -14.91 -2.03
N ALA A 540 6.55 -15.60 -1.18
CA ALA A 540 7.92 -16.02 -1.50
C ALA A 540 7.96 -16.95 -2.72
N LYS A 541 7.01 -17.89 -2.82
CA LYS A 541 6.83 -18.78 -3.97
C LYS A 541 6.55 -18.00 -5.26
N MET A 542 5.62 -17.03 -5.21
CA MET A 542 5.31 -16.15 -6.34
C MET A 542 6.55 -15.38 -6.81
N ILE A 543 7.30 -14.76 -5.89
CA ILE A 543 8.51 -14.00 -6.21
C ILE A 543 9.56 -14.91 -6.87
N ALA A 544 9.72 -16.15 -6.41
CA ALA A 544 10.64 -17.10 -7.02
C ALA A 544 10.23 -17.52 -8.43
N ILE A 545 8.93 -17.71 -8.69
CA ILE A 545 8.40 -17.98 -10.04
C ILE A 545 8.73 -16.82 -10.97
N LEU A 546 8.49 -15.57 -10.53
CA LEU A 546 8.83 -14.38 -11.32
C LEU A 546 10.33 -14.29 -11.60
N ALA A 547 11.17 -14.48 -10.59
CA ALA A 547 12.62 -14.40 -10.73
C ALA A 547 13.22 -15.49 -11.63
N THR A 548 12.61 -16.68 -11.68
CA THR A 548 13.10 -17.81 -12.49
C THR A 548 12.50 -17.86 -13.89
N SER A 549 11.35 -17.23 -14.11
CA SER A 549 10.67 -17.17 -15.41
C SER A 549 11.11 -16.00 -16.30
N SER A 550 11.68 -14.94 -15.71
CA SER A 550 12.47 -13.97 -16.46
C SER A 550 13.72 -14.66 -17.01
N GLY A 551 13.79 -14.83 -18.33
CA GLY A 551 14.90 -15.48 -19.02
C GLY A 551 16.28 -14.87 -18.69
N PRO A 552 17.39 -15.45 -19.20
CA PRO A 552 18.77 -15.18 -18.77
C PRO A 552 19.33 -13.74 -18.92
N GLY A 553 18.49 -12.71 -19.10
CA GLY A 553 18.88 -11.31 -19.27
C GLY A 553 18.35 -10.34 -18.20
N ALA A 554 17.52 -10.73 -17.23
CA ALA A 554 16.95 -9.79 -16.25
C ALA A 554 17.81 -9.58 -14.99
N PHE A 555 18.64 -10.57 -14.62
CA PHE A 555 19.60 -10.45 -13.51
C PHE A 555 20.96 -11.00 -13.94
N THR A 556 21.56 -10.41 -14.99
CA THR A 556 23.02 -10.47 -15.08
C THR A 556 23.59 -9.51 -14.04
N THR A 557 23.80 -10.01 -12.83
CA THR A 557 24.93 -9.54 -12.03
C THR A 557 26.20 -9.86 -12.82
N THR A 558 26.65 -8.91 -13.65
CA THR A 558 28.00 -8.92 -14.18
C THR A 558 28.61 -7.53 -14.12
N GLN A 559 29.54 -7.44 -13.16
CA GLN A 559 30.71 -6.57 -13.00
C GLN A 559 30.51 -5.16 -12.43
#